data_AF-A0A0Q0D9M1-F1
#
_entry.id   AF-A0A0Q0D9M1-F1
#
_cell.length_a   1.000
_cell.length_b   1.000
_cell.length_c   1.000
_cell.angle_alpha   90.00
_cell.angle_beta   90.00
_cell.angle_gamma   90.00
#
_symmetry.space_group_name_H-M   'P 1'
#
loop_
_entity.id
_entity.type
_entity.pdbx_description
1 polymer ?
#
loop_
_entity_poly.entity_id
_entity_poly.type
_entity_poly.pdbx_seq_one_letter_code
_entity_poly.pdbx_strand_id
1 'polypeptide(L)'
;MDGQDRPVIKAYGFIEALTYPDPKENNLGRVNLVLDSMRVEAFRPDVRLEDAADDLLIVRILSTIKRLEARFPESIWEEGSWIEFELQDSPGDPPAWYLSAGDDYSGRVVRTNITNAIRLGERPFSANTLEQKLIEFCRYSDTNHVHQPLGKRHRRNALHGPFVRVVDVGQASFSAIHFSKRISSPILGYFDVGEPLFFHHKTFPSVFREQKMVPASGFVVLSHWDFDHYSLAVSKLPQLRNLAWYAPDQSVGPNAARLQALLGTNLTLLSAPFFAVRSGIELWKGTGASSNRNDSGYAMRITRAGGPVLLSGDLPYSMLPVGIGNQFSAIVVTHHGGAFTGPPPAPLTQGGVAAVSYGIPNRYHHPNAPAIGHHQSAGWSIQPTNTSAKKRGDVWL
;
A
#
# COMPACT_ATOMS: atom_id res chain seq x y z
N MET A 1 -6.45 20.09 34.94
CA MET A 1 -5.46 20.27 33.86
C MET A 1 -4.13 20.18 34.56
N ASP A 2 -3.52 19.00 34.58
CA ASP A 2 -2.26 18.80 35.29
C ASP A 2 -1.15 19.38 34.42
N GLY A 3 -0.60 20.52 34.86
CA GLY A 3 0.42 21.31 34.17
C GLY A 3 1.79 20.63 34.09
N GLN A 4 1.85 19.36 33.72
CA GLN A 4 3.08 18.75 33.23
C GLN A 4 3.23 19.12 31.75
N ASP A 5 4.34 19.78 31.40
CA ASP A 5 4.76 19.92 30.01
C ASP A 5 4.82 18.53 29.38
N ARG A 6 3.87 18.26 28.49
CA ARG A 6 3.80 16.98 27.79
C ARG A 6 4.86 16.99 26.69
N PRO A 7 5.61 15.88 26.53
CA PRO A 7 6.75 15.84 25.62
C PRO A 7 6.30 16.14 24.18
N VAL A 8 7.01 17.06 23.53
CA VAL A 8 6.86 17.36 22.11
C VAL A 8 7.66 16.32 21.33
N ILE A 9 7.03 15.69 20.34
CA ILE A 9 7.73 14.83 19.38
C ILE A 9 7.90 15.64 18.11
N LYS A 10 9.15 15.92 17.74
CA LYS A 10 9.50 16.50 16.44
C LYS A 10 9.78 15.37 15.46
N ALA A 11 9.22 15.43 14.25
CA ALA A 11 9.39 14.39 13.25
C ALA A 11 9.46 14.94 11.84
N TYR A 12 10.13 14.18 10.96
CA TYR A 12 10.00 14.31 9.51
C TYR A 12 8.98 13.30 9.03
N GLY A 13 8.03 13.74 8.21
CA GLY A 13 6.94 12.93 7.67
C GLY A 13 6.92 12.98 6.16
N PHE A 14 6.95 11.82 5.54
CA PHE A 14 6.60 11.63 4.13
C PHE A 14 5.09 11.43 4.03
N ILE A 15 4.41 12.23 3.22
CA ILE A 15 2.97 12.10 3.02
C ILE A 15 2.71 10.86 2.17
N GLU A 16 2.28 9.80 2.86
CA GLU A 16 2.07 8.49 2.26
C GLU A 16 0.75 8.47 1.49
N ALA A 17 -0.34 8.80 2.17
CA ALA A 17 -1.68 8.74 1.60
C ALA A 17 -2.55 9.93 2.05
N LEU A 18 -3.38 10.42 1.13
CA LEU A 18 -4.37 11.46 1.38
C LEU A 18 -5.74 11.04 0.81
N THR A 19 -6.61 10.56 1.68
CA THR A 19 -7.96 10.13 1.29
C THR A 19 -8.98 11.23 1.54
N TYR A 20 -9.67 11.63 0.47
CA TYR A 20 -10.76 12.59 0.55
C TYR A 20 -12.09 11.92 0.96
N PRO A 21 -12.98 12.65 1.66
CA PRO A 21 -14.35 12.19 1.91
C PRO A 21 -15.11 12.02 0.59
N ASP A 22 -16.21 11.26 0.62
CA ASP A 22 -17.12 11.16 -0.54
C ASP A 22 -17.60 12.58 -0.93
N PRO A 23 -17.56 12.98 -2.21
CA PRO A 23 -18.02 14.30 -2.65
C PRO A 23 -19.48 14.63 -2.26
N LYS A 24 -20.30 13.63 -1.95
CA LYS A 24 -21.67 13.80 -1.43
C LYS A 24 -21.71 14.21 0.04
N GLU A 25 -20.63 13.98 0.78
CA GLU A 25 -20.41 14.55 2.10
C GLU A 25 -19.89 15.98 1.88
N ASN A 26 -20.72 16.98 2.23
CA ASN A 26 -20.46 18.43 2.11
C ASN A 26 -19.00 18.86 2.40
N ASN A 27 -18.63 20.11 2.05
CA ASN A 27 -17.35 20.80 2.32
C ASN A 27 -16.79 20.74 3.79
N LEU A 28 -17.48 20.07 4.71
CA LEU A 28 -17.06 19.73 6.07
C LEU A 28 -16.42 18.34 6.18
N GLY A 29 -16.41 17.55 5.10
CA GLY A 29 -15.86 16.21 5.07
C GLY A 29 -14.37 16.21 5.44
N ARG A 30 -13.98 15.26 6.28
CA ARG A 30 -12.61 15.19 6.79
C ARG A 30 -11.77 14.32 5.87
N VAL A 31 -10.59 14.82 5.50
CA VAL A 31 -9.55 14.02 4.86
C VAL A 31 -8.84 13.17 5.90
N ASN A 32 -8.46 11.97 5.46
CA ASN A 32 -7.58 11.08 6.20
C ASN A 32 -6.17 11.21 5.62
N LEU A 33 -5.26 11.76 6.40
CA LEU A 33 -3.87 11.96 6.02
C LEU A 33 -3.00 10.97 6.79
N VAL A 34 -2.17 10.22 6.09
CA VAL A 34 -1.22 9.26 6.66
C VAL A 34 0.20 9.70 6.35
N LEU A 35 1.05 9.75 7.38
CA LEU A 35 2.46 10.10 7.28
C LEU A 35 3.31 8.91 7.67
N ASP A 36 4.22 8.52 6.78
CA ASP A 36 5.35 7.64 7.07
C ASP A 36 6.46 8.52 7.67
N SER A 37 6.73 8.36 8.97
CA SER A 37 7.49 9.36 9.74
C SER A 37 8.65 8.78 10.54
N MET A 38 9.63 9.64 10.82
CA MET A 38 10.72 9.38 11.75
C MET A 38 10.96 10.57 12.67
N ARG A 39 11.38 10.30 13.91
CA ARG A 39 11.84 11.33 14.84
C ARG A 39 13.05 12.08 14.27
N VAL A 40 13.09 13.40 14.45
CA VAL A 40 14.22 14.22 13.92
C VAL A 40 15.55 13.82 14.57
N GLU A 41 15.53 13.34 15.81
CA GLU A 41 16.71 12.88 16.53
C GLU A 41 17.29 11.59 15.94
N ALA A 42 16.55 10.85 15.13
CA ALA A 42 17.04 9.65 14.46
C ALA A 42 17.71 9.94 13.11
N PHE A 43 17.52 11.16 12.59
CA PHE A 43 18.13 11.58 11.34
C PHE A 43 19.59 12.02 11.56
N ARG A 44 20.47 11.03 11.75
CA ARG A 44 21.91 11.21 11.95
C ARG A 44 22.71 10.23 11.09
N PRO A 45 23.95 10.57 10.68
CA PRO A 45 24.76 9.74 9.77
C PRO A 45 25.10 8.34 10.31
N ASP A 46 25.06 8.14 11.63
CA ASP A 46 25.40 6.88 12.32
C ASP A 46 24.20 5.93 12.48
N VAL A 47 22.98 6.40 12.21
CA VAL A 47 21.76 5.59 12.35
C VAL A 47 21.50 4.83 11.05
N ARG A 48 21.38 3.50 11.17
CA ARG A 48 20.95 2.62 10.07
C ARG A 48 19.45 2.40 10.16
N LEU A 49 18.75 2.48 9.02
CA LEU A 49 17.30 2.36 8.96
C LEU A 49 16.76 1.04 9.53
N GLU A 50 17.49 -0.07 9.35
CA GLU A 50 17.12 -1.37 9.93
C GLU A 50 17.06 -1.35 11.47
N ASP A 51 17.89 -0.53 12.11
CA ASP A 51 18.03 -0.40 13.56
C ASP A 51 17.17 0.73 14.15
N ALA A 52 16.53 1.54 13.30
CA ALA A 52 15.82 2.77 13.70
C ALA A 52 14.38 2.55 14.21
N ALA A 53 13.97 1.30 14.50
CA ALA A 53 12.56 0.95 14.74
C ALA A 53 11.88 1.81 15.83
N ASP A 54 12.58 2.12 16.92
CA ASP A 54 12.05 2.91 18.04
C ASP A 54 11.73 4.37 17.65
N ASP A 55 12.37 4.86 16.59
CA ASP A 55 12.24 6.22 16.11
C ASP A 55 11.24 6.38 14.96
N LEU A 56 10.73 5.28 14.41
CA LEU A 56 9.79 5.30 13.30
C LEU A 56 8.34 5.29 13.79
N LEU A 57 7.51 6.06 13.09
CA LEU A 57 6.10 6.27 13.41
C LEU A 57 5.26 6.24 12.13
N ILE A 58 4.08 5.60 12.18
CA ILE A 58 3.00 5.90 11.24
C ILE A 58 2.05 6.86 11.94
N VAL A 59 1.82 8.03 11.34
CA VAL A 59 0.97 9.08 11.91
C VAL A 59 -0.28 9.25 11.05
N ARG A 60 -1.43 9.37 11.70
CA ARG A 60 -2.70 9.66 11.08
C ARG A 60 -3.22 11.01 11.56
N ILE A 61 -3.60 11.88 10.64
CA ILE A 61 -4.24 13.16 10.90
C ILE A 61 -5.64 13.14 10.29
N LEU A 62 -6.64 13.58 11.07
CA LEU A 62 -8.03 13.64 10.62
C LEU A 62 -8.55 15.08 10.72
N SER A 63 -8.66 15.75 9.58
CA SER A 63 -9.01 17.18 9.51
C SER A 63 -9.68 17.52 8.19
N THR A 64 -10.01 18.78 7.93
CA THR A 64 -10.34 19.27 6.58
C THR A 64 -9.09 19.93 5.98
N ILE A 65 -8.85 19.83 4.66
CA ILE A 65 -7.71 20.51 4.00
C ILE A 65 -7.69 22.00 4.34
N LYS A 66 -8.82 22.70 4.20
CA LYS A 66 -8.96 24.11 4.56
C LYS A 66 -8.47 24.45 5.98
N ARG A 67 -8.67 23.55 6.94
CA ARG A 67 -8.23 23.74 8.33
C ARG A 67 -6.74 23.50 8.47
N LEU A 68 -6.20 22.50 7.79
CA LEU A 68 -4.77 22.24 7.76
C LEU A 68 -4.03 23.42 7.13
N GLU A 69 -4.48 23.91 5.98
CA GLU A 69 -3.92 25.08 5.30
C GLU A 69 -4.06 26.36 6.13
N ALA A 70 -5.20 26.59 6.79
CA ALA A 70 -5.39 27.78 7.62
C ALA A 70 -4.49 27.78 8.87
N ARG A 71 -4.21 26.60 9.44
CA ARG A 71 -3.39 26.48 10.65
C ARG A 71 -1.90 26.36 10.33
N PHE A 72 -1.56 25.76 9.19
CA PHE A 72 -0.21 25.47 8.74
C PHE A 72 -0.03 25.96 7.29
N PRO A 73 -0.04 27.29 7.07
CA PRO A 73 -0.01 27.86 5.72
C PRO A 73 1.30 27.59 4.96
N GLU A 74 2.35 27.20 5.68
CA GLU A 74 3.66 26.85 5.12
C GLU A 74 3.78 25.37 4.74
N SER A 75 2.73 24.57 4.96
CA SER A 75 2.69 23.15 4.58
C SER A 75 1.99 22.96 3.24
N ILE A 76 2.41 21.94 2.50
CA ILE A 76 1.64 21.40 1.36
C ILE A 76 1.25 19.98 1.71
N TRP A 77 -0.04 19.69 1.54
CA TRP A 77 -0.63 18.40 1.89
C TRP A 77 -0.86 17.58 0.63
N GLU A 78 0.24 17.15 0.00
CA GLU A 78 0.23 16.37 -1.23
C GLU A 78 1.01 15.07 -1.03
N GLU A 79 0.49 13.96 -1.57
CA GLU A 79 1.19 12.66 -1.55
C GLU A 79 2.57 12.77 -2.20
N GLY A 80 3.56 12.13 -1.57
CA GLY A 80 4.95 12.18 -2.02
C GLY A 80 5.75 13.38 -1.51
N SER A 81 5.12 14.34 -0.84
CA SER A 81 5.82 15.49 -0.24
C SER A 81 6.37 15.17 1.16
N TRP A 82 7.39 15.93 1.57
CA TRP A 82 7.96 15.88 2.90
C TRP A 82 7.55 17.09 3.74
N ILE A 83 7.29 16.85 5.02
CA ILE A 83 7.04 17.89 6.02
C ILE A 83 7.88 17.65 7.27
N GLU A 84 8.23 18.72 7.97
CA GLU A 84 8.61 18.66 9.38
C GLU A 84 7.38 19.03 10.21
N PHE A 85 7.13 18.28 11.28
CA PHE A 85 5.96 18.50 12.12
C PHE A 85 6.21 18.18 13.59
N GLU A 86 5.33 18.69 14.43
CA GLU A 86 5.35 18.47 15.87
C GLU A 86 4.05 17.80 16.34
N LEU A 87 4.20 16.79 17.18
CA LEU A 87 3.10 16.15 17.90
C LEU A 87 3.20 16.49 19.39
N GLN A 88 2.10 16.96 19.96
CA GLN A 88 1.99 17.20 21.40
C GLN A 88 0.56 16.92 21.84
N ASP A 89 0.40 16.27 23.00
CA ASP A 89 -0.92 16.01 23.57
C ASP A 89 -1.51 17.30 24.18
N SER A 90 -2.08 18.13 23.31
CA SER A 90 -2.67 19.43 23.64
C SER A 90 -4.15 19.44 23.24
N PRO A 91 -5.08 19.92 24.10
CA PRO A 91 -6.48 20.06 23.72
C PRO A 91 -6.65 20.92 22.47
N GLY A 92 -7.24 20.39 21.40
CA GLY A 92 -7.52 21.16 20.19
C GLY A 92 -7.65 20.34 18.91
N ASP A 93 -7.62 21.05 17.78
CA ASP A 93 -7.65 20.52 16.41
C ASP A 93 -6.39 20.98 15.65
N PRO A 94 -5.80 20.16 14.76
CA PRO A 94 -6.28 18.87 14.33
C PRO A 94 -5.83 17.75 15.27
N PRO A 95 -6.69 16.74 15.52
CA PRO A 95 -6.28 15.54 16.22
C PRO A 95 -5.37 14.70 15.31
N ALA A 96 -4.39 14.09 15.95
CA ALA A 96 -3.51 13.12 15.34
C ALA A 96 -3.44 11.85 16.19
N TRP A 97 -3.01 10.76 15.56
CA TRP A 97 -2.70 9.50 16.24
C TRP A 97 -1.43 8.95 15.65
N TYR A 98 -0.61 8.30 16.45
CA TYR A 98 0.56 7.60 15.92
C TYR A 98 0.68 6.19 16.50
N LEU A 99 1.36 5.34 15.74
CA LEU A 99 1.81 4.02 16.15
C LEU A 99 3.30 3.91 15.85
N SER A 100 4.08 3.43 16.83
CA SER A 100 5.53 3.27 16.70
C SER A 100 5.91 1.89 16.17
N ALA A 101 7.04 1.81 15.46
CA ALA A 101 7.61 0.57 14.98
C ALA A 101 8.45 -0.20 16.01
N GLY A 102 8.72 0.36 17.21
CA GLY A 102 9.62 -0.24 18.23
C GLY A 102 9.21 -1.64 18.72
N ASP A 103 7.93 -1.98 18.60
CA ASP A 103 7.39 -3.33 18.87
C ASP A 103 6.76 -3.96 17.62
N ASP A 104 7.36 -3.74 16.44
CA ASP A 104 6.83 -4.20 15.15
C ASP A 104 5.35 -3.80 14.95
N TYR A 105 5.03 -2.57 15.35
CA TYR A 105 3.68 -1.98 15.30
C TYR A 105 2.63 -2.70 16.17
N SER A 106 3.04 -3.52 17.12
CA SER A 106 2.13 -4.18 18.07
C SER A 106 1.79 -3.33 19.31
N GLY A 107 2.48 -2.21 19.47
CA GLY A 107 2.32 -1.28 20.60
C GLY A 107 0.98 -0.53 20.62
N ARG A 108 0.85 0.36 21.61
CA ARG A 108 -0.36 1.17 21.79
C ARG A 108 -0.41 2.33 20.80
N VAL A 109 -1.56 2.52 20.14
CA VAL A 109 -1.87 3.75 19.41
C VAL A 109 -2.02 4.91 20.38
N VAL A 110 -1.23 5.97 20.17
CA VAL A 110 -1.24 7.17 21.01
C VAL A 110 -2.03 8.26 20.31
N ARG A 111 -3.05 8.82 21.01
CA ARG A 111 -3.77 10.02 20.55
C ARG A 111 -2.95 11.25 20.95
N THR A 112 -2.85 12.20 20.04
CA THR A 112 -2.13 13.47 20.21
C THR A 112 -2.74 14.54 19.29
N ASN A 113 -2.04 15.64 19.10
CA ASN A 113 -2.40 16.72 18.20
C ASN A 113 -1.18 17.16 17.40
N ILE A 114 -1.40 17.55 16.14
CA ILE A 114 -0.36 18.25 15.38
C ILE A 114 -0.37 19.71 15.79
N THR A 115 0.77 20.20 16.29
CA THR A 115 0.90 21.56 16.83
C THR A 115 1.66 22.48 15.89
N ASN A 116 2.56 21.94 15.09
CA ASN A 116 3.31 22.64 14.05
C ASN A 116 3.47 21.74 12.82
N ALA A 117 3.53 22.34 11.63
CA ALA A 117 3.83 21.66 10.38
C ALA A 117 4.38 22.66 9.35
N ILE A 118 5.52 22.32 8.75
CA ILE A 118 6.14 23.10 7.69
C ILE A 118 6.55 22.17 6.55
N ARG A 119 6.40 22.64 5.31
CA ARG A 119 6.88 21.89 4.15
C ARG A 119 8.40 21.85 4.13
N LEU A 120 8.95 20.69 3.76
CA LEU A 120 10.34 20.56 3.38
C LEU A 120 10.47 20.70 1.86
N GLY A 121 11.14 21.78 1.43
CA GLY A 121 11.51 22.05 0.03
C GLY A 121 10.49 22.84 -0.80
N GLU A 122 10.92 23.97 -1.39
CA GLU A 122 10.59 24.36 -2.80
C GLU A 122 11.43 25.54 -3.37
N ARG A 123 11.75 25.44 -4.70
CA ARG A 123 12.34 26.38 -5.72
C ARG A 123 13.68 27.14 -5.50
N PRO A 124 14.54 27.25 -6.56
CA PRO A 124 15.28 26.20 -7.23
C PRO A 124 16.78 26.20 -6.83
N PHE A 125 17.45 25.05 -6.99
CA PHE A 125 18.91 24.86 -6.90
C PHE A 125 19.59 25.19 -5.56
N SER A 126 19.61 24.22 -4.66
CA SER A 126 20.88 23.80 -4.06
C SER A 126 20.84 22.29 -3.83
N ALA A 127 21.94 21.60 -4.12
CA ALA A 127 22.08 20.14 -3.95
C ALA A 127 22.17 19.69 -2.47
N ASN A 128 21.63 20.50 -1.54
CA ASN A 128 21.84 20.41 -0.09
C ASN A 128 20.54 20.61 0.72
N THR A 129 19.34 20.49 0.12
CA THR A 129 18.10 20.65 0.89
C THR A 129 17.91 19.47 1.84
N LEU A 130 17.33 19.72 3.02
CA LEU A 130 17.02 18.68 4.02
C LEU A 130 16.18 17.55 3.41
N GLU A 131 15.22 17.90 2.56
CA GLU A 131 14.42 16.96 1.78
C GLU A 131 15.27 16.01 0.95
N GLN A 132 16.28 16.51 0.21
CA GLN A 132 17.18 15.65 -0.58
C GLN A 132 17.97 14.69 0.31
N LYS A 133 18.42 15.14 1.48
CA LYS A 133 19.13 14.29 2.43
C LYS A 133 18.21 13.22 3.03
N LEU A 134 16.93 13.54 3.27
CA LEU A 134 15.94 12.56 3.72
C LEU A 134 15.63 11.54 2.62
N ILE A 135 15.50 11.99 1.37
CA ILE A 135 15.35 11.11 0.20
C ILE A 135 16.57 10.19 0.07
N GLU A 136 17.79 10.73 0.20
CA GLU A 136 19.02 9.94 0.14
C GLU A 136 19.12 8.95 1.30
N PHE A 137 18.77 9.37 2.52
CA PHE A 137 18.72 8.50 3.69
C PHE A 137 17.71 7.35 3.52
N CYS A 138 16.59 7.60 2.84
CA CYS A 138 15.58 6.59 2.52
C CYS A 138 15.91 5.76 1.27
N ARG A 139 17.01 6.03 0.56
CA ARG A 139 17.45 5.22 -0.57
C ARG A 139 18.33 4.08 -0.07
N TYR A 140 17.93 2.85 -0.38
CA TYR A 140 18.75 1.68 -0.11
C TYR A 140 19.63 1.35 -1.32
N SER A 141 20.95 1.24 -1.11
CA SER A 141 21.95 1.13 -2.19
C SER A 141 22.26 -0.29 -2.67
N ASP A 142 21.98 -1.30 -1.84
CA ASP A 142 22.42 -2.69 -2.10
C ASP A 142 21.37 -3.53 -2.85
N THR A 143 20.33 -2.86 -3.40
CA THR A 143 19.25 -3.49 -4.16
C THR A 143 19.56 -3.65 -5.63
N ASN A 144 19.05 -4.73 -6.22
CA ASN A 144 19.07 -4.90 -7.68
C ASN A 144 18.04 -3.96 -8.33
N HIS A 145 18.44 -3.16 -9.31
CA HIS A 145 17.53 -2.32 -10.10
C HIS A 145 17.35 -2.86 -11.51
N VAL A 146 16.10 -2.98 -11.96
CA VAL A 146 15.75 -3.40 -13.32
C VAL A 146 15.04 -2.27 -14.06
N HIS A 147 15.75 -1.66 -15.01
CA HIS A 147 15.22 -0.56 -15.82
C HIS A 147 14.74 -1.00 -17.21
N GLN A 148 15.28 -2.11 -17.73
CA GLN A 148 14.92 -2.62 -19.05
C GLN A 148 13.90 -3.76 -18.94
N PRO A 149 13.00 -3.90 -19.93
CA PRO A 149 12.08 -5.03 -19.96
C PRO A 149 12.84 -6.36 -19.93
N LEU A 150 12.60 -7.17 -18.91
CA LEU A 150 13.20 -8.50 -18.78
C LEU A 150 12.13 -9.58 -18.98
N GLY A 151 12.38 -10.47 -19.95
CA GLY A 151 11.55 -11.63 -20.22
C GLY A 151 11.04 -11.68 -21.67
N LYS A 152 11.04 -12.88 -22.25
CA LYS A 152 10.33 -13.15 -23.51
C LYS A 152 8.86 -13.44 -23.17
N ARG A 153 7.91 -12.85 -23.90
CA ARG A 153 6.48 -13.22 -23.86
C ARG A 153 6.36 -14.70 -24.23
N HIS A 154 6.32 -15.57 -23.23
CA HIS A 154 6.13 -16.99 -23.45
C HIS A 154 4.63 -17.29 -23.54
N ARG A 155 4.15 -17.52 -24.77
CA ARG A 155 2.87 -18.20 -25.00
C ARG A 155 3.08 -19.70 -24.77
N ARG A 156 2.85 -20.19 -23.56
CA ARG A 156 2.62 -21.62 -23.33
C ARG A 156 1.41 -21.85 -22.44
N ASN A 157 0.61 -22.81 -22.87
CA ASN A 157 -0.62 -23.26 -22.24
C ASN A 157 -0.30 -23.85 -20.86
N ALA A 158 -0.42 -23.06 -19.80
CA ALA A 158 -0.47 -23.62 -18.47
C ALA A 158 -1.81 -24.35 -18.35
N LEU A 159 -1.76 -25.68 -18.47
CA LEU A 159 -2.95 -26.52 -18.54
C LEU A 159 -3.87 -26.36 -17.32
N HIS A 160 -3.35 -25.92 -16.15
CA HIS A 160 -4.16 -25.85 -14.93
C HIS A 160 -3.91 -24.69 -13.93
N GLY A 161 -2.80 -23.94 -13.92
CA GLY A 161 -2.54 -22.91 -12.89
C GLY A 161 -1.65 -21.76 -13.40
N PRO A 162 -1.44 -20.66 -12.66
CA PRO A 162 -1.76 -20.45 -11.23
C PRO A 162 -3.18 -19.99 -10.93
N PHE A 163 -3.60 -20.09 -9.67
CA PHE A 163 -4.85 -19.50 -9.14
C PHE A 163 -4.54 -18.48 -8.05
N VAL A 164 -5.43 -17.51 -7.88
CA VAL A 164 -5.27 -16.46 -6.87
C VAL A 164 -6.30 -16.66 -5.78
N ARG A 165 -5.85 -16.58 -4.53
CA ARG A 165 -6.70 -16.47 -3.37
C ARG A 165 -6.49 -15.10 -2.76
N VAL A 166 -7.48 -14.22 -2.93
CA VAL A 166 -7.54 -12.93 -2.25
C VAL A 166 -7.89 -13.22 -0.81
N VAL A 167 -6.92 -12.99 0.08
CA VAL A 167 -7.02 -13.36 1.50
C VAL A 167 -7.77 -12.27 2.23
N ASP A 168 -8.69 -12.66 3.11
CA ASP A 168 -9.37 -11.71 3.99
C ASP A 168 -8.40 -11.16 5.04
N VAL A 169 -7.83 -9.99 4.77
CA VAL A 169 -7.02 -9.21 5.72
C VAL A 169 -7.74 -7.96 6.23
N GLY A 170 -9.01 -7.75 5.88
CA GLY A 170 -9.72 -6.50 6.16
C GLY A 170 -9.52 -5.45 5.06
N GLN A 171 -9.23 -4.19 5.42
CA GLN A 171 -9.12 -3.08 4.44
C GLN A 171 -7.88 -3.15 3.52
N ALA A 172 -6.87 -3.94 3.87
CA ALA A 172 -5.60 -4.03 3.15
C ALA A 172 -5.61 -5.01 1.95
N SER A 173 -4.49 -5.09 1.23
CA SER A 173 -4.30 -6.00 0.10
C SER A 173 -3.43 -7.19 0.51
N PHE A 174 -3.91 -8.40 0.22
CA PHE A 174 -3.14 -9.63 0.34
C PHE A 174 -3.67 -10.67 -0.64
N SER A 175 -2.85 -11.12 -1.58
CA SER A 175 -3.21 -12.20 -2.50
C SER A 175 -2.18 -13.32 -2.52
N ALA A 176 -2.59 -14.55 -2.21
CA ALA A 176 -1.77 -15.75 -2.31
C ALA A 176 -1.93 -16.40 -3.69
N ILE A 177 -0.81 -16.70 -4.35
CA ILE A 177 -0.79 -17.31 -5.68
C ILE A 177 -0.49 -18.79 -5.52
N HIS A 178 -1.49 -19.64 -5.74
CA HIS A 178 -1.39 -21.09 -5.59
C HIS A 178 -1.17 -21.79 -6.94
N PHE A 179 -0.48 -22.94 -6.89
CA PHE A 179 -0.33 -23.79 -8.07
C PHE A 179 -1.69 -24.34 -8.58
N SER A 180 -2.62 -24.65 -7.69
CA SER A 180 -3.97 -25.14 -8.00
C SER A 180 -5.03 -24.46 -7.11
N LYS A 181 -6.31 -24.54 -7.49
CA LYS A 181 -7.45 -23.95 -6.74
C LYS A 181 -7.81 -24.76 -5.49
N ARG A 182 -6.82 -24.99 -4.62
CA ARG A 182 -6.96 -25.71 -3.35
C ARG A 182 -6.06 -25.06 -2.31
N ILE A 183 -6.57 -24.88 -1.09
CA ILE A 183 -5.79 -24.22 -0.03
C ILE A 183 -4.54 -25.00 0.39
N SER A 184 -4.57 -26.33 0.27
CA SER A 184 -3.42 -27.21 0.52
C SER A 184 -2.39 -27.23 -0.61
N SER A 185 -2.69 -26.57 -1.73
CA SER A 185 -1.77 -26.48 -2.86
C SER A 185 -0.58 -25.59 -2.50
N PRO A 186 0.65 -25.92 -2.97
CA PRO A 186 1.80 -25.05 -2.79
C PRO A 186 1.52 -23.61 -3.23
N ILE A 187 1.93 -22.66 -2.39
CA ILE A 187 1.96 -21.23 -2.71
C ILE A 187 3.24 -20.95 -3.49
N LEU A 188 3.08 -20.34 -4.67
CA LEU A 188 4.18 -19.92 -5.54
C LEU A 188 4.76 -18.56 -5.12
N GLY A 189 3.90 -17.69 -4.59
CA GLY A 189 4.25 -16.35 -4.15
C GLY A 189 3.01 -15.54 -3.78
N TYR A 190 3.22 -14.25 -3.55
CA TYR A 190 2.20 -13.31 -3.11
C TYR A 190 2.16 -12.06 -3.99
N PHE A 191 1.01 -11.40 -4.02
CA PHE A 191 0.85 -10.03 -4.51
C PHE A 191 0.27 -9.18 -3.39
N ASP A 192 1.05 -8.20 -2.95
CA ASP A 192 0.90 -7.49 -1.69
C ASP A 192 0.80 -8.45 -0.48
N VAL A 193 1.15 -7.94 0.69
CA VAL A 193 1.13 -8.64 1.97
C VAL A 193 0.82 -7.65 3.09
N GLY A 194 -0.22 -6.86 2.90
CA GLY A 194 -0.61 -5.82 3.83
C GLY A 194 -1.53 -6.29 4.95
N GLU A 195 -1.51 -5.53 6.04
CA GLU A 195 -2.57 -5.50 7.04
C GLU A 195 -3.21 -4.11 7.13
N PRO A 196 -4.43 -4.00 7.67
CA PRO A 196 -5.11 -2.73 7.81
C PRO A 196 -4.28 -1.78 8.65
N LEU A 197 -4.29 -0.50 8.26
CA LEU A 197 -3.72 0.57 9.08
C LEU A 197 -4.25 0.51 10.51
N PHE A 198 -3.48 1.00 11.47
CA PHE A 198 -3.75 0.79 12.90
C PHE A 198 -5.12 1.27 13.38
N PHE A 199 -5.73 2.24 12.70
CA PHE A 199 -7.07 2.74 13.00
C PHE A 199 -8.19 1.92 12.34
N HIS A 200 -7.84 0.86 11.61
CA HIS A 200 -8.66 -0.19 11.01
C HIS A 200 -8.27 -1.61 11.43
N HIS A 201 -7.36 -1.80 12.38
CA HIS A 201 -6.93 -3.14 12.82
C HIS A 201 -8.09 -4.06 13.20
N LYS A 202 -9.23 -3.50 13.66
CA LYS A 202 -10.46 -4.25 13.97
C LYS A 202 -11.08 -4.98 12.76
N THR A 203 -10.68 -4.59 11.55
CA THR A 203 -11.11 -5.26 10.31
C THR A 203 -10.29 -6.53 10.04
N PHE A 204 -9.10 -6.65 10.62
CA PHE A 204 -8.23 -7.82 10.47
C PHE A 204 -8.88 -9.08 11.08
N PRO A 205 -8.65 -10.28 10.50
CA PRO A 205 -9.15 -11.52 11.08
C PRO A 205 -8.57 -11.84 12.45
N SER A 206 -9.42 -12.30 13.36
CA SER A 206 -8.98 -12.86 14.65
C SER A 206 -8.23 -14.18 14.49
N VAL A 207 -8.46 -14.90 13.39
CA VAL A 207 -7.74 -16.12 13.02
C VAL A 207 -7.17 -15.93 11.61
N PHE A 208 -5.84 -15.81 11.53
CA PHE A 208 -5.13 -15.61 10.28
C PHE A 208 -4.29 -16.85 9.96
N ARG A 209 -4.69 -17.62 8.94
CA ARG A 209 -4.12 -18.95 8.65
C ARG A 209 -2.78 -18.86 7.94
N GLU A 210 -2.57 -17.76 7.22
CA GLU A 210 -1.41 -17.45 6.40
C GLU A 210 -0.10 -17.53 7.18
N GLN A 211 -0.15 -17.25 8.50
CA GLN A 211 1.00 -17.35 9.39
C GLN A 211 1.66 -18.74 9.37
N LYS A 212 0.91 -19.80 9.04
CA LYS A 212 1.42 -21.18 8.96
C LYS A 212 1.64 -21.65 7.52
N MET A 213 1.43 -20.78 6.54
CA MET A 213 1.43 -21.12 5.11
C MET A 213 2.52 -20.41 4.31
N VAL A 214 3.28 -19.49 4.91
CA VAL A 214 4.42 -18.83 4.25
C VAL A 214 5.41 -19.90 3.76
N PRO A 215 5.66 -20.02 2.44
CA PRO A 215 6.57 -21.02 1.92
C PRO A 215 8.03 -20.68 2.27
N ALA A 216 8.90 -21.69 2.27
CA ALA A 216 10.33 -21.47 2.49
C ALA A 216 11.02 -20.74 1.31
N SER A 217 10.44 -20.83 0.10
CA SER A 217 10.90 -20.14 -1.10
C SER A 217 9.72 -19.74 -1.97
N GLY A 218 9.91 -18.69 -2.77
CA GLY A 218 8.85 -18.08 -3.56
C GLY A 218 9.15 -16.60 -3.80
N PHE A 219 8.11 -15.84 -4.09
CA PHE A 219 8.23 -14.41 -4.32
C PHE A 219 7.13 -13.60 -3.62
N VAL A 220 7.39 -12.32 -3.40
CA VAL A 220 6.39 -11.29 -3.12
C VAL A 220 6.51 -10.25 -4.23
N VAL A 221 5.40 -9.93 -4.86
CA VAL A 221 5.29 -8.73 -5.70
C VAL A 221 4.56 -7.68 -4.90
N LEU A 222 5.16 -6.51 -4.76
CA LEU A 222 4.52 -5.34 -4.16
C LEU A 222 3.98 -4.46 -5.28
N SER A 223 2.70 -4.06 -5.18
CA SER A 223 2.09 -3.16 -6.15
C SER A 223 2.64 -1.73 -6.03
N HIS A 224 2.78 -1.22 -4.81
CA HIS A 224 3.34 0.09 -4.46
C HIS A 224 3.64 0.16 -2.94
N TRP A 225 4.34 1.21 -2.52
CA TRP A 225 4.92 1.32 -1.17
C TRP A 225 4.00 1.92 -0.09
N ASP A 226 2.71 1.61 -0.12
CA ASP A 226 1.81 1.99 0.97
C ASP A 226 1.80 0.91 2.06
N PHE A 227 1.70 1.34 3.30
CA PHE A 227 1.86 0.53 4.49
C PHE A 227 0.85 -0.63 4.50
N ASP A 228 -0.40 -0.41 4.06
CA ASP A 228 -1.42 -1.45 3.93
C ASP A 228 -1.24 -2.38 2.71
N HIS A 229 -0.08 -2.33 2.04
CA HIS A 229 0.34 -3.28 1.01
C HIS A 229 1.55 -4.13 1.40
N TYR A 230 2.33 -3.75 2.42
CA TYR A 230 3.52 -4.52 2.84
C TYR A 230 3.58 -4.85 4.34
N SER A 231 2.73 -4.25 5.16
CA SER A 231 2.88 -4.19 6.62
C SER A 231 2.99 -5.55 7.33
N LEU A 232 2.39 -6.64 6.84
CA LEU A 232 2.58 -7.95 7.49
C LEU A 232 4.02 -8.43 7.45
N ALA A 233 4.81 -8.01 6.46
CA ALA A 233 6.22 -8.38 6.37
C ALA A 233 7.08 -7.73 7.46
N VAL A 234 6.64 -6.59 8.02
CA VAL A 234 7.30 -5.91 9.14
C VAL A 234 6.65 -6.23 10.49
N SER A 235 5.39 -6.65 10.53
CA SER A 235 4.68 -6.94 11.78
C SER A 235 4.55 -8.44 12.08
N LYS A 236 3.53 -9.09 11.54
CA LYS A 236 3.06 -10.42 11.99
C LYS A 236 3.73 -11.58 11.27
N LEU A 237 4.25 -11.36 10.06
CA LEU A 237 4.79 -12.36 9.15
C LEU A 237 6.22 -12.01 8.68
N PRO A 238 7.19 -11.87 9.60
CA PRO A 238 8.57 -11.56 9.26
C PRO A 238 9.22 -12.57 8.31
N GLN A 239 8.68 -13.79 8.19
CA GLN A 239 9.16 -14.83 7.28
C GLN A 239 9.00 -14.44 5.81
N LEU A 240 8.07 -13.52 5.48
CA LEU A 240 7.90 -13.01 4.12
C LEU A 240 9.15 -12.30 3.59
N ARG A 241 9.99 -11.77 4.49
CA ARG A 241 11.26 -11.10 4.15
C ARG A 241 12.30 -12.04 3.53
N ASN A 242 12.13 -13.36 3.68
CA ASN A 242 13.02 -14.38 3.13
C ASN A 242 12.68 -14.77 1.67
N LEU A 243 11.57 -14.28 1.13
CA LEU A 243 11.16 -14.54 -0.26
C LEU A 243 11.83 -13.55 -1.22
N ALA A 244 11.82 -13.81 -2.52
CA ALA A 244 12.27 -12.82 -3.51
C ALA A 244 11.23 -11.71 -3.67
N TRP A 245 11.60 -10.46 -3.40
CA TRP A 245 10.73 -9.29 -3.52
C TRP A 245 10.94 -8.57 -4.84
N TYR A 246 9.82 -8.24 -5.49
CA TYR A 246 9.77 -7.37 -6.67
C TYR A 246 8.85 -6.19 -6.35
N ALA A 247 9.39 -4.98 -6.32
CA ALA A 247 8.64 -3.78 -5.95
C ALA A 247 8.96 -2.63 -6.91
N PRO A 248 8.11 -1.60 -7.03
CA PRO A 248 8.42 -0.45 -7.86
C PRO A 248 9.58 0.36 -7.27
N ASP A 249 10.42 0.90 -8.15
CA ASP A 249 11.43 1.89 -7.83
C ASP A 249 10.76 3.27 -7.71
N GLN A 250 10.36 3.62 -6.48
CA GLN A 250 9.60 4.82 -6.11
C GLN A 250 10.25 5.48 -4.89
N SER A 251 10.03 6.78 -4.72
CA SER A 251 10.34 7.45 -3.46
C SER A 251 9.50 6.87 -2.33
N VAL A 252 10.12 6.67 -1.17
CA VAL A 252 9.48 6.08 0.00
C VAL A 252 9.77 6.90 1.25
N GLY A 253 8.89 6.78 2.24
CA GLY A 253 9.16 7.25 3.59
C GLY A 253 10.04 6.28 4.39
N PRO A 254 10.40 6.65 5.63
CA PRO A 254 11.39 5.93 6.42
C PRO A 254 10.95 4.51 6.86
N ASN A 255 9.67 4.25 7.08
CA ASN A 255 9.17 2.90 7.42
C ASN A 255 9.26 1.95 6.22
N ALA A 256 8.87 2.41 5.03
CA ALA A 256 9.05 1.65 3.80
C ALA A 256 10.55 1.46 3.46
N ALA A 257 11.38 2.49 3.66
CA ALA A 257 12.83 2.38 3.49
C ALA A 257 13.47 1.38 4.47
N ARG A 258 13.01 1.33 5.72
CA ARG A 258 13.42 0.28 6.67
C ARG A 258 13.08 -1.11 6.16
N LEU A 259 11.88 -1.32 5.58
CA LEU A 259 11.57 -2.63 4.97
C LEU A 259 12.53 -2.93 3.81
N GLN A 260 12.82 -1.96 2.93
CA GLN A 260 13.81 -2.17 1.86
C GLN A 260 15.16 -2.63 2.42
N ALA A 261 15.64 -2.01 3.50
CA ALA A 261 16.88 -2.41 4.16
C ALA A 261 16.82 -3.82 4.77
N LEU A 262 15.70 -4.17 5.41
CA LEU A 262 15.48 -5.50 5.98
C LEU A 262 15.36 -6.61 4.91
N LEU A 263 14.92 -6.27 3.71
CA LEU A 263 14.87 -7.21 2.59
C LEU A 263 16.26 -7.44 1.98
N GLY A 264 17.11 -6.40 1.96
CA GLY A 264 18.48 -6.48 1.46
C GLY A 264 18.54 -7.08 0.04
N THR A 265 19.35 -8.12 -0.13
CA THR A 265 19.54 -8.79 -1.43
C THR A 265 18.31 -9.54 -1.94
N ASN A 266 17.28 -9.74 -1.10
CA ASN A 266 16.03 -10.32 -1.55
C ASN A 266 15.16 -9.32 -2.33
N LEU A 267 15.45 -8.01 -2.29
CA LEU A 267 14.69 -7.00 -2.98
C LEU A 267 15.26 -6.67 -4.38
N THR A 268 14.36 -6.67 -5.36
CA THR A 268 14.59 -6.12 -6.70
C THR A 268 13.62 -4.96 -6.95
N LEU A 269 14.17 -3.77 -7.17
CA LEU A 269 13.42 -2.57 -7.53
C LEU A 269 13.22 -2.49 -9.04
N LEU A 270 11.98 -2.26 -9.45
CA LEU A 270 11.55 -2.28 -10.84
C LEU A 270 11.19 -0.88 -11.33
N SER A 271 11.84 -0.47 -12.40
CA SER A 271 11.49 0.72 -13.18
C SER A 271 10.97 0.36 -14.58
N ALA A 272 11.20 -0.88 -15.04
CA ALA A 272 10.85 -1.34 -16.37
C ALA A 272 9.34 -1.36 -16.62
N PRO A 273 8.84 -0.92 -17.79
CA PRO A 273 7.40 -0.92 -18.07
C PRO A 273 6.76 -2.32 -18.06
N PHE A 274 7.58 -3.35 -18.20
CA PHE A 274 7.18 -4.76 -18.20
C PHE A 274 8.26 -5.61 -17.52
N PHE A 275 7.85 -6.57 -16.69
CA PHE A 275 8.74 -7.54 -16.09
C PHE A 275 8.06 -8.91 -15.94
N ALA A 276 8.70 -9.98 -16.41
CA ALA A 276 8.19 -11.34 -16.22
C ALA A 276 8.82 -11.95 -14.96
N VAL A 277 8.07 -12.06 -13.87
CA VAL A 277 8.50 -12.76 -12.65
C VAL A 277 8.80 -14.22 -12.98
N ARG A 278 7.93 -14.84 -13.79
CA ARG A 278 8.08 -16.18 -14.35
C ARG A 278 7.09 -16.37 -15.50
N SER A 279 7.19 -17.51 -16.19
CA SER A 279 6.24 -17.84 -17.26
C SER A 279 4.78 -17.75 -16.78
N GLY A 280 4.00 -16.89 -17.44
CA GLY A 280 2.59 -16.67 -17.14
C GLY A 280 2.30 -15.71 -15.96
N ILE A 281 3.32 -15.14 -15.32
CA ILE A 281 3.15 -14.12 -14.26
C ILE A 281 3.96 -12.89 -14.68
N GLU A 282 3.24 -11.84 -15.06
CA GLU A 282 3.78 -10.63 -15.67
C GLU A 282 3.41 -9.41 -14.82
N LEU A 283 4.35 -8.47 -14.69
CA LEU A 283 4.16 -7.17 -14.06
C LEU A 283 4.17 -6.09 -15.11
N TRP A 284 3.24 -5.16 -14.97
CA TRP A 284 2.99 -4.06 -15.89
C TRP A 284 2.97 -2.76 -15.10
N LYS A 285 3.91 -1.87 -15.39
CA LYS A 285 4.03 -0.58 -14.71
C LYS A 285 2.88 0.34 -15.15
N GLY A 286 2.30 1.06 -14.20
CA GLY A 286 1.35 2.13 -14.46
C GLY A 286 1.95 3.24 -15.32
N THR A 287 1.11 3.90 -16.10
CA THR A 287 1.51 4.99 -17.00
C THR A 287 1.51 6.37 -16.33
N GLY A 288 1.24 6.43 -15.02
CA GLY A 288 1.21 7.67 -14.26
C GLY A 288 2.57 8.30 -14.00
N ALA A 289 2.54 9.49 -13.41
CA ALA A 289 3.74 10.18 -12.97
C ALA A 289 4.45 9.39 -11.86
N SER A 290 5.79 9.35 -11.89
CA SER A 290 6.59 8.65 -10.88
C SER A 290 6.48 9.24 -9.47
N SER A 291 5.98 10.47 -9.35
CA SER A 291 5.70 11.12 -8.06
C SER A 291 4.40 10.62 -7.41
N ASN A 292 3.49 10.02 -8.18
CA ASN A 292 2.29 9.38 -7.65
C ASN A 292 2.52 7.87 -7.57
N ARG A 293 2.56 7.33 -6.34
CA ARG A 293 2.91 5.92 -6.12
C ARG A 293 1.82 4.96 -6.58
N ASN A 294 0.56 5.36 -6.48
CA ASN A 294 -0.59 4.59 -6.97
C ASN A 294 -0.57 4.51 -8.50
N ASP A 295 -0.36 5.65 -9.17
CA ASP A 295 -0.43 5.72 -10.63
C ASP A 295 0.81 5.13 -11.33
N SER A 296 1.95 5.01 -10.63
CA SER A 296 3.22 4.47 -11.15
C SER A 296 3.59 3.10 -10.59
N GLY A 297 2.72 2.48 -9.79
CA GLY A 297 2.87 1.13 -9.26
C GLY A 297 2.78 0.04 -10.33
N TYR A 298 2.78 -1.23 -9.91
CA TYR A 298 2.67 -2.38 -10.81
C TYR A 298 1.34 -3.13 -10.64
N ALA A 299 0.67 -3.38 -11.76
CA ALA A 299 -0.36 -4.40 -11.86
C ALA A 299 0.26 -5.75 -12.26
N MET A 300 -0.25 -6.83 -11.69
CA MET A 300 0.09 -8.19 -12.08
C MET A 300 -0.97 -8.78 -12.99
N ARG A 301 -0.51 -9.36 -14.10
CA ARG A 301 -1.30 -10.22 -14.98
C ARG A 301 -0.84 -11.66 -14.86
N ILE A 302 -1.77 -12.54 -14.50
CA ILE A 302 -1.53 -13.98 -14.42
C ILE A 302 -2.25 -14.68 -15.58
N THR A 303 -1.52 -15.35 -16.45
CA THR A 303 -2.07 -16.15 -17.55
C THR A 303 -2.23 -17.61 -17.12
N ARG A 304 -3.44 -18.14 -17.27
CA ARG A 304 -3.81 -19.52 -16.91
C ARG A 304 -4.88 -20.07 -17.84
N ALA A 305 -5.18 -21.36 -17.71
CA ALA A 305 -6.38 -21.96 -18.29
C ALA A 305 -7.65 -21.23 -17.79
N GLY A 306 -8.54 -20.86 -18.71
CA GLY A 306 -9.73 -20.06 -18.42
C GLY A 306 -9.57 -18.55 -18.64
N GLY A 307 -8.36 -18.07 -18.91
CA GLY A 307 -8.07 -16.68 -19.28
C GLY A 307 -7.21 -15.94 -18.24
N PRO A 308 -6.78 -14.70 -18.55
CA PRO A 308 -5.90 -13.94 -17.67
C PRO A 308 -6.64 -13.44 -16.43
N VAL A 309 -5.93 -13.28 -15.34
CA VAL A 309 -6.39 -12.65 -14.09
C VAL A 309 -5.60 -11.37 -13.87
N LEU A 310 -6.27 -10.31 -13.42
CA LEU A 310 -5.64 -9.02 -13.09
C LEU A 310 -5.64 -8.79 -11.58
N LEU A 311 -4.49 -8.39 -11.03
CA LEU A 311 -4.36 -7.84 -9.69
C LEU A 311 -3.74 -6.45 -9.84
N SER A 312 -4.51 -5.39 -9.59
CA SER A 312 -4.07 -4.02 -9.89
C SER A 312 -3.40 -3.30 -8.72
N GLY A 313 -3.54 -3.80 -7.49
CA GLY A 313 -3.27 -3.00 -6.29
C GLY A 313 -4.13 -1.73 -6.36
N ASP A 314 -3.51 -0.58 -6.18
CA ASP A 314 -4.19 0.72 -6.20
C ASP A 314 -4.04 1.47 -7.52
N LEU A 315 -3.43 0.84 -8.52
CA LEU A 315 -3.29 1.42 -9.86
C LEU A 315 -4.69 1.61 -10.49
N PRO A 316 -5.13 2.84 -10.77
CA PRO A 316 -6.42 3.08 -11.40
C PRO A 316 -6.44 2.53 -12.83
N TYR A 317 -7.63 2.14 -13.31
CA TYR A 317 -7.78 1.52 -14.62
C TYR A 317 -7.41 2.45 -15.78
N SER A 318 -7.54 3.77 -15.62
CA SER A 318 -7.06 4.73 -16.62
C SER A 318 -5.53 4.75 -16.77
N MET A 319 -4.78 4.23 -15.80
CA MET A 319 -3.32 4.17 -15.81
C MET A 319 -2.77 2.79 -16.15
N LEU A 320 -3.64 1.82 -16.46
CA LEU A 320 -3.21 0.53 -16.96
C LEU A 320 -2.55 0.68 -18.34
N PRO A 321 -1.33 0.15 -18.54
CA PRO A 321 -0.69 0.21 -19.85
C PRO A 321 -1.43 -0.68 -20.85
N VAL A 322 -1.58 -0.22 -22.09
CA VAL A 322 -2.31 -0.93 -23.17
C VAL A 322 -1.86 -2.40 -23.31
N GLY A 323 -0.58 -2.68 -23.08
CA GLY A 323 0.02 -4.01 -23.22
C GLY A 323 -0.50 -5.08 -22.24
N ILE A 324 -1.10 -4.68 -21.11
CA ILE A 324 -1.68 -5.61 -20.13
C ILE A 324 -2.98 -6.26 -20.64
N GLY A 325 -3.65 -5.63 -21.60
CA GLY A 325 -4.95 -6.04 -22.13
C GLY A 325 -6.12 -5.43 -21.36
N ASN A 326 -7.32 -5.56 -21.94
CA ASN A 326 -8.56 -4.94 -21.45
C ASN A 326 -9.67 -5.97 -21.14
N GLN A 327 -9.35 -7.26 -21.20
CA GLN A 327 -10.29 -8.36 -20.92
C GLN A 327 -9.66 -9.40 -20.00
N PHE A 328 -10.37 -9.77 -18.95
CA PHE A 328 -9.88 -10.72 -17.94
C PHE A 328 -10.95 -11.74 -17.54
N SER A 329 -10.51 -12.93 -17.11
CA SER A 329 -11.39 -13.96 -16.57
C SER A 329 -11.84 -13.65 -15.13
N ALA A 330 -10.99 -12.95 -14.39
CA ALA A 330 -11.20 -12.53 -13.03
C ALA A 330 -10.30 -11.34 -12.70
N ILE A 331 -10.71 -10.51 -11.73
CA ILE A 331 -9.93 -9.37 -11.26
C ILE A 331 -9.94 -9.27 -9.73
N VAL A 332 -8.91 -8.64 -9.18
CA VAL A 332 -9.00 -7.93 -7.90
C VAL A 332 -9.37 -6.48 -8.23
N VAL A 333 -10.41 -5.97 -7.58
CA VAL A 333 -10.84 -4.58 -7.75
C VAL A 333 -9.78 -3.63 -7.20
N THR A 334 -9.46 -2.59 -7.96
CA THR A 334 -8.43 -1.61 -7.61
C THR A 334 -8.77 -0.84 -6.33
N HIS A 335 -7.75 -0.34 -5.64
CA HIS A 335 -7.87 0.58 -4.49
C HIS A 335 -8.78 0.03 -3.39
N HIS A 336 -8.74 -1.30 -3.16
CA HIS A 336 -9.58 -2.01 -2.18
C HIS A 336 -11.09 -1.77 -2.37
N GLY A 337 -11.51 -1.47 -3.61
CA GLY A 337 -12.89 -1.09 -3.93
C GLY A 337 -13.26 0.36 -3.64
N GLY A 338 -12.29 1.23 -3.33
CA GLY A 338 -12.46 2.66 -3.17
C GLY A 338 -12.71 3.40 -4.50
N ALA A 339 -12.68 4.73 -4.44
CA ALA A 339 -12.85 5.56 -5.64
C ALA A 339 -11.62 5.41 -6.56
N PHE A 340 -11.86 5.40 -7.88
CA PHE A 340 -10.80 5.25 -8.88
C PHE A 340 -11.17 5.98 -10.18
N THR A 341 -10.21 6.09 -11.09
CA THR A 341 -10.36 6.68 -12.43
C THR A 341 -10.27 5.62 -13.55
N GLY A 342 -11.00 5.87 -14.64
CA GLY A 342 -11.08 4.99 -15.81
C GLY A 342 -12.15 3.90 -15.70
N PRO A 343 -12.56 3.29 -16.83
CA PRO A 343 -13.54 2.21 -16.82
C PRO A 343 -12.89 0.89 -16.35
N PRO A 344 -13.60 0.05 -15.57
CA PRO A 344 -13.16 -1.31 -15.31
C PRO A 344 -12.90 -2.10 -16.61
N PRO A 345 -11.88 -2.96 -16.66
CA PRO A 345 -11.71 -3.85 -17.80
C PRO A 345 -12.90 -4.79 -17.92
N ALA A 346 -13.17 -5.29 -19.12
CA ALA A 346 -14.32 -6.16 -19.36
C ALA A 346 -14.05 -7.60 -18.89
N PRO A 347 -15.05 -8.32 -18.37
CA PRO A 347 -14.92 -9.73 -18.12
C PRO A 347 -14.92 -10.53 -19.44
N LEU A 348 -14.15 -11.61 -19.50
CA LEU A 348 -14.17 -12.56 -20.63
C LEU A 348 -15.51 -13.29 -20.74
N THR A 349 -16.23 -13.42 -19.64
CA THR A 349 -17.55 -14.05 -19.58
C THR A 349 -18.40 -13.28 -18.59
N GLN A 350 -19.64 -12.99 -18.95
CA GLN A 350 -20.57 -12.28 -18.08
C GLN A 350 -20.66 -12.99 -16.71
N GLY A 351 -20.59 -12.22 -15.63
CA GLY A 351 -20.54 -12.76 -14.28
C GLY A 351 -19.16 -13.28 -13.85
N GLY A 352 -18.09 -12.93 -14.57
CA GLY A 352 -16.70 -13.14 -14.12
C GLY A 352 -16.47 -12.60 -12.71
N VAL A 353 -15.52 -13.16 -11.97
CA VAL A 353 -15.33 -12.81 -10.55
C VAL A 353 -14.50 -11.54 -10.42
N ALA A 354 -15.00 -10.56 -9.67
CA ALA A 354 -14.24 -9.41 -9.21
C ALA A 354 -14.16 -9.44 -7.67
N ALA A 355 -12.99 -9.79 -7.14
CA ALA A 355 -12.76 -9.79 -5.71
C ALA A 355 -12.55 -8.37 -5.18
N VAL A 356 -13.17 -8.04 -4.05
CA VAL A 356 -12.96 -6.75 -3.37
C VAL A 356 -12.43 -7.02 -1.98
N SER A 357 -11.19 -6.63 -1.72
CA SER A 357 -10.62 -6.67 -0.38
C SER A 357 -11.11 -5.46 0.41
N TYR A 358 -11.92 -5.65 1.43
CA TYR A 358 -12.20 -4.62 2.44
C TYR A 358 -12.69 -5.29 3.72
N GLY A 359 -12.77 -4.54 4.83
CA GLY A 359 -13.35 -5.07 6.07
C GLY A 359 -14.17 -4.07 6.87
N ILE A 360 -15.00 -4.61 7.77
CA ILE A 360 -15.91 -3.85 8.64
C ILE A 360 -15.37 -3.86 10.08
N PRO A 361 -15.41 -2.73 10.81
CA PRO A 361 -15.96 -1.42 10.42
C PRO A 361 -15.08 -0.67 9.42
N ASN A 362 -15.68 -0.13 8.37
CA ASN A 362 -14.97 0.66 7.37
C ASN A 362 -15.13 2.17 7.61
N ARG A 363 -14.00 2.84 7.83
CA ARG A 363 -13.84 4.32 7.94
C ARG A 363 -13.05 4.95 6.78
N TYR A 364 -12.64 4.14 5.80
CA TYR A 364 -12.05 4.55 4.52
C TYR A 364 -13.14 4.74 3.46
N HIS A 365 -14.41 4.55 3.81
CA HIS A 365 -15.54 4.61 2.88
C HIS A 365 -15.44 3.59 1.74
N HIS A 366 -14.69 2.49 1.97
CA HIS A 366 -14.67 1.35 1.06
C HIS A 366 -15.76 0.32 1.46
N PRO A 367 -16.27 -0.47 0.50
CA PRO A 367 -16.16 -0.20 -0.91
C PRO A 367 -16.98 1.06 -1.26
N ASN A 368 -16.49 1.85 -2.19
CA ASN A 368 -17.20 2.98 -2.74
C ASN A 368 -18.37 2.46 -3.60
N ALA A 369 -19.61 2.85 -3.28
CA ALA A 369 -20.78 2.30 -3.97
C ALA A 369 -20.79 2.59 -5.50
N PRO A 370 -20.45 3.80 -5.97
CA PRO A 370 -20.24 4.05 -7.41
C PRO A 370 -19.20 3.14 -8.06
N ALA A 371 -18.04 2.96 -7.42
CA ALA A 371 -16.98 2.06 -7.88
C ALA A 371 -17.48 0.63 -8.08
N ILE A 372 -18.25 0.09 -7.13
CA ILE A 372 -18.89 -1.23 -7.25
C ILE A 372 -19.92 -1.27 -8.39
N GLY A 373 -20.74 -0.22 -8.51
CA GLY A 373 -21.72 -0.10 -9.58
C GLY A 373 -21.10 -0.09 -10.98
N HIS A 374 -19.94 0.55 -11.16
CA HIS A 374 -19.19 0.54 -12.42
C HIS A 374 -18.75 -0.87 -12.81
N HIS A 375 -18.27 -1.67 -11.85
CA HIS A 375 -17.88 -3.06 -12.10
C HIS A 375 -19.07 -3.95 -12.45
N GLN A 376 -20.19 -3.82 -11.72
CA GLN A 376 -21.42 -4.56 -12.01
C GLN A 376 -21.94 -4.21 -13.41
N SER A 377 -21.91 -2.93 -13.78
CA SER A 377 -22.32 -2.45 -15.11
C SER A 377 -21.40 -2.97 -16.22
N ALA A 378 -20.12 -3.16 -15.94
CA ALA A 378 -19.18 -3.81 -16.85
C ALA A 378 -19.36 -5.34 -16.94
N GLY A 379 -20.25 -5.93 -16.13
CA GLY A 379 -20.61 -7.35 -16.18
C GLY A 379 -19.93 -8.23 -15.14
N TRP A 380 -19.26 -7.66 -14.14
CA TRP A 380 -18.59 -8.41 -13.08
C TRP A 380 -19.54 -8.89 -11.98
N SER A 381 -19.26 -10.07 -11.44
CA SER A 381 -19.83 -10.59 -10.20
C SER A 381 -18.93 -10.23 -9.02
N ILE A 382 -19.40 -9.31 -8.18
CA ILE A 382 -18.64 -8.73 -7.07
C ILE A 382 -18.59 -9.71 -5.90
N GLN A 383 -17.39 -10.09 -5.49
CA GLN A 383 -17.15 -10.98 -4.35
C GLN A 383 -16.28 -10.27 -3.30
N PRO A 384 -16.88 -9.72 -2.25
CA PRO A 384 -16.16 -9.09 -1.16
C PRO A 384 -15.55 -10.10 -0.19
N THR A 385 -14.36 -9.82 0.35
CA THR A 385 -13.72 -10.65 1.38
C THR A 385 -14.39 -10.54 2.75
N ASN A 386 -15.05 -9.42 3.07
CA ASN A 386 -15.77 -9.26 4.33
C ASN A 386 -16.97 -8.30 4.18
N THR A 387 -18.18 -8.84 4.33
CA THR A 387 -19.45 -8.07 4.27
C THR A 387 -20.13 -7.92 5.63
N SER A 388 -19.68 -8.69 6.62
CA SER A 388 -20.14 -8.60 8.01
C SER A 388 -19.23 -9.47 8.89
N ALA A 389 -19.28 -9.26 10.20
CA ALA A 389 -18.58 -10.12 11.16
C ALA A 389 -18.89 -11.62 11.01
N LYS A 390 -20.05 -11.98 10.42
CA LYS A 390 -20.48 -13.37 10.18
C LYS A 390 -20.20 -13.87 8.75
N LYS A 391 -19.91 -12.98 7.81
CA LYS A 391 -19.70 -13.29 6.38
C LYS A 391 -18.40 -12.65 5.93
N ARG A 392 -17.32 -13.34 6.27
CA ARG A 392 -15.94 -12.99 5.92
C ARG A 392 -15.21 -14.24 5.42
N GLY A 393 -14.25 -14.07 4.53
CA GLY A 393 -13.45 -15.16 4.00
C GLY A 393 -12.81 -14.84 2.66
N ASP A 394 -11.86 -15.69 2.28
CA ASP A 394 -11.08 -15.53 1.08
C ASP A 394 -11.92 -15.70 -0.19
N VAL A 395 -11.50 -15.00 -1.25
CA VAL A 395 -12.11 -15.11 -2.58
C VAL A 395 -11.12 -15.76 -3.53
N TRP A 396 -11.55 -16.83 -4.19
CA TRP A 396 -10.74 -17.51 -5.20
C TRP A 396 -11.06 -16.98 -6.59
N LEU A 397 -10.04 -16.45 -7.25
CA LEU A 397 -10.07 -16.14 -8.67
C LEU A 397 -9.67 -17.37 -9.44
#